data_AF-A0A967RR29-F1
#
_entry.id   AF-A0A967RR29-F1
#
_cell.length_a   1.000
_cell.length_b   1.000
_cell.length_c   1.000
_cell.angle_alpha   90.00
_cell.angle_beta   90.00
_cell.angle_gamma   90.00
#
_symmetry.space_group_name_H-M   'P 1'
#
loop_
_entity.id
_entity.type
_entity.pdbx_description
1 polymer ?
#
loop_
_entity_poly.entity_id
_entity_poly.type
_entity_poly.pdbx_seq_one_letter_code
_entity_poly.pdbx_strand_id
1 'polypeptide(L)' 'MGPIIYTKTCLYTLIPDRDFIIDHLPGQENVLLAVGAGHAFKFASLIGQLLSELAIDGSTASDLGPFKIDRPILHVV' A
#
# COMPACT_ATOMS: atom_id res chain seq x y z
N MET A 1 4.20 -34.99 11.79
CA MET A 1 4.33 -33.53 12.00
C MET A 1 5.05 -33.31 13.32
N GLY A 2 6.01 -32.39 13.38
CA GLY A 2 6.80 -32.11 14.60
C GLY A 2 6.10 -31.16 15.57
N PRO A 3 6.68 -30.91 16.75
CA PRO A 3 6.10 -29.99 17.74
C PRO A 3 6.12 -28.54 17.24
N ILE A 4 5.12 -27.74 17.64
CA ILE A 4 5.11 -26.29 17.41
C ILE A 4 6.19 -25.66 18.27
N ILE A 5 7.21 -25.06 17.64
CA ILE A 5 8.33 -24.41 18.34
C ILE A 5 8.16 -22.89 18.46
N TYR A 6 7.24 -22.29 17.69
CA TYR A 6 7.06 -20.85 17.65
C TYR A 6 5.69 -20.46 17.07
N THR A 7 5.12 -19.35 17.57
CA THR A 7 3.93 -18.69 17.02
C THR A 7 4.04 -17.19 17.25
N LYS A 8 3.57 -16.39 16.29
CA LYS A 8 3.53 -14.93 16.39
C LYS A 8 2.26 -14.39 15.74
N THR A 9 1.68 -13.35 16.31
CA THR A 9 0.60 -12.58 15.69
C THR A 9 1.16 -11.65 14.61
N CYS A 10 0.52 -11.63 13.44
CA CYS A 10 0.78 -10.65 12.40
C CYS A 10 -0.17 -9.45 12.53
N LEU A 11 0.31 -8.25 12.21
CA LEU A 11 -0.49 -7.02 12.24
C LEU A 11 -0.80 -6.57 10.82
N TYR A 12 -2.08 -6.35 10.52
CA TYR A 12 -2.54 -5.84 9.24
C TYR A 12 -3.21 -4.49 9.41
N THR A 13 -2.77 -3.51 8.62
CA THR A 13 -3.53 -2.29 8.36
C THR A 13 -4.46 -2.57 7.19
N LEU A 14 -5.74 -2.76 7.49
CA LEU A 14 -6.78 -3.04 6.49
C LEU A 14 -7.64 -1.80 6.26
N ILE A 15 -7.96 -1.57 4.99
CA ILE A 15 -8.93 -0.57 4.54
C ILE A 15 -10.20 -1.28 4.03
N PRO A 16 -11.34 -0.59 3.89
CA PRO A 16 -12.64 -1.22 3.61
C PRO A 16 -12.66 -2.19 2.42
N ASP A 17 -11.95 -1.88 1.33
CA ASP A 17 -11.87 -2.72 0.13
C ASP A 17 -10.72 -3.76 0.16
N ARG A 18 -9.88 -3.72 1.20
CA ARG A 18 -8.71 -4.61 1.39
C ARG A 18 -7.70 -4.56 0.23
N ASP A 19 -7.65 -3.43 -0.47
CA ASP A 19 -6.70 -3.21 -1.56
C ASP A 19 -5.56 -2.27 -1.13
N PHE A 20 -4.64 -1.94 -2.04
CA PHE A 20 -3.53 -1.04 -1.75
C PHE A 20 -3.96 0.43 -1.71
N ILE A 21 -3.19 1.23 -0.98
CA ILE A 21 -3.09 2.66 -1.24
C ILE A 21 -1.66 2.91 -1.68
N ILE A 22 -1.46 3.56 -2.83
CA ILE A 22 -0.16 4.02 -3.33
C ILE A 22 -0.38 5.41 -3.90
N ASP A 23 -0.12 6.44 -3.10
CA ASP A 23 -0.43 7.82 -3.48
C ASP A 23 0.31 8.86 -2.63
N HIS A 24 0.19 10.13 -2.98
CA HIS A 24 0.58 11.23 -2.10
C HIS A 24 -0.42 11.41 -0.96
N LEU A 25 0.07 11.80 0.22
CA LEU A 25 -0.79 12.13 1.34
C LEU A 25 -1.51 13.46 1.06
N PRO A 26 -2.86 13.52 1.12
CA PRO A 26 -3.60 14.75 0.86
C PRO A 26 -3.15 15.89 1.77
N GLY A 27 -2.86 17.05 1.16
CA GLY A 27 -2.33 18.23 1.85
C GLY A 27 -0.83 18.18 2.17
N GLN A 28 -0.12 17.09 1.81
CA GLN A 28 1.32 16.93 2.00
C GLN A 28 1.96 16.28 0.77
N GLU A 29 2.18 17.07 -0.28
CA GLU A 29 2.68 16.57 -1.58
C GLU A 29 4.06 15.90 -1.50
N ASN A 30 4.89 16.24 -0.50
CA ASN A 30 6.21 15.62 -0.32
C ASN A 30 6.17 14.30 0.48
N VAL A 31 4.98 13.78 0.80
CA VAL A 31 4.80 12.55 1.57
C VAL A 31 4.07 11.53 0.71
N LEU A 32 4.74 10.42 0.41
CA LEU A 32 4.14 9.25 -0.23
C LEU A 32 3.61 8.28 0.83
N LEU A 33 2.46 7.68 0.54
CA LEU A 33 1.78 6.70 1.37
C LEU A 33 1.69 5.37 0.64
N ALA A 34 2.01 4.29 1.36
CA ALA A 34 1.78 2.93 0.93
C ALA A 34 1.07 2.11 2.02
N VAL A 35 -0.15 1.62 1.74
CA VAL A 35 -0.89 0.70 2.62
C VAL A 35 -0.97 -0.66 1.94
N GLY A 36 -0.45 -1.69 2.61
CA GLY A 36 -0.23 -3.01 2.01
C GLY A 36 -1.33 -4.06 2.21
N ALA A 37 -2.42 -3.73 2.92
CA ALA A 37 -3.61 -4.57 3.13
C ALA A 37 -3.37 -6.04 3.54
N GLY A 38 -2.25 -6.34 4.20
CA GLY A 38 -1.91 -7.69 4.66
C GLY A 38 -1.42 -8.65 3.57
N HIS A 39 -1.23 -8.19 2.33
CA HIS A 39 -0.78 -9.03 1.22
C HIS A 39 0.32 -8.42 0.34
N ALA A 40 0.80 -7.22 0.68
CA ALA A 40 1.84 -6.50 -0.07
C ALA A 40 3.20 -7.22 -0.16
N PHE A 41 3.53 -8.19 0.71
CA PHE A 41 4.86 -8.81 0.71
C PHE A 41 5.24 -9.40 -0.65
N LYS A 42 4.30 -10.04 -1.35
CA LYS A 42 4.55 -10.61 -2.68
C LYS A 42 4.75 -9.55 -3.78
N PHE A 43 4.38 -8.30 -3.51
CA PHE A 43 4.49 -7.15 -4.41
C PHE A 43 5.57 -6.16 -3.96
N ALA A 44 6.33 -6.48 -2.91
CA ALA A 44 7.25 -5.53 -2.27
C ALA A 44 8.21 -4.87 -3.26
N SER A 45 8.77 -5.64 -4.19
CA SER A 45 9.67 -5.10 -5.22
C SER A 45 8.98 -4.11 -6.16
N LEU A 46 7.76 -4.42 -6.61
CA LEU A 46 6.98 -3.54 -7.49
C LEU A 46 6.57 -2.26 -6.75
N ILE A 47 6.02 -2.39 -5.54
CA ILE A 47 5.62 -1.23 -4.73
C ILE A 47 6.83 -0.34 -4.44
N GLY A 48 7.98 -0.93 -4.12
CA GLY A 48 9.22 -0.18 -3.92
C GLY A 48 9.65 0.60 -5.16
N GLN A 49 9.58 -0.02 -6.34
CA GLN A 49 9.87 0.66 -7.61
C GLN A 49 8.90 1.82 -7.86
N LEU A 50 7.58 1.60 -7.74
CA LEU A 50 6.56 2.63 -7.94
C LEU A 50 6.77 3.83 -7.02
N LEU A 51 7.03 3.57 -5.73
CA LEU A 51 7.30 4.63 -4.76
C LEU A 51 8.59 5.40 -5.09
N SER A 52 9.62 4.71 -5.60
CA SER A 52 10.87 5.38 -5.99
C SER A 52 10.69 6.26 -7.23
N GLU A 53 9.95 5.81 -8.24
CA GLU A 53 9.62 6.59 -9.44
C GLU A 53 8.79 7.82 -9.06
N LEU A 54 7.76 7.65 -8.21
CA LEU A 54 6.98 8.79 -7.71
C LEU A 54 7.83 9.78 -6.89
N ALA A 55 8.78 9.30 -6.09
CA ALA A 55 9.61 10.16 -5.25
C ALA A 55 10.67 10.94 -6.03
N ILE A 56 11.25 10.32 -7.06
CA ILE A 56 12.39 10.88 -7.81
C ILE A 56 11.91 11.62 -9.06
N ASP A 57 11.02 10.99 -9.82
CA ASP A 57 10.58 11.45 -11.14
C ASP A 57 9.21 12.13 -11.08
N GLY A 58 8.50 12.05 -9.94
CA GLY A 58 7.16 12.63 -9.76
C GLY A 58 6.04 11.88 -10.50
N SER A 59 6.35 10.77 -11.16
CA SER A 59 5.39 9.99 -11.95
C SER A 59 5.86 8.55 -12.14
N THR A 60 4.94 7.67 -12.50
CA THR A 60 5.23 6.28 -12.91
C THR A 60 4.44 5.96 -14.18
N ALA A 61 4.92 5.01 -14.99
CA ALA A 61 4.20 4.53 -16.16
C ALA A 61 2.99 3.64 -15.82
N SER A 62 2.91 3.15 -14.58
CA SER A 62 1.82 2.29 -14.13
C SER A 62 0.56 3.09 -13.82
N ASP A 63 -0.61 2.56 -14.18
CA ASP A 63 -1.89 3.14 -13.76
C ASP A 63 -2.15 2.85 -12.28
N LEU A 64 -2.06 3.91 -11.46
CA LEU A 64 -2.33 3.85 -10.02
C LEU A 64 -3.77 4.26 -9.67
N GLY A 65 -4.63 4.55 -10.65
CA GLY A 65 -6.02 4.96 -10.43
C GLY A 65 -6.78 4.08 -9.42
N PRO A 66 -6.71 2.73 -9.52
CA PRO A 66 -7.35 1.84 -8.56
C PRO A 66 -6.82 1.95 -7.12
N PHE A 67 -5.60 2.45 -6.94
CA PHE A 67 -4.90 2.50 -5.65
C PHE A 67 -4.81 3.91 -5.05
N LYS A 68 -5.53 4.89 -5.61
CA LYS A 68 -5.61 6.26 -5.10
C LYS A 68 -6.27 6.32 -3.72
N ILE A 69 -5.86 7.31 -2.91
CA ILE A 69 -6.35 7.49 -1.54
C ILE A 69 -7.76 8.11 -1.49
N ASP A 70 -8.18 8.78 -2.55
CA ASP A 70 -9.45 9.52 -2.64
C ASP A 70 -10.60 8.70 -3.24
N ARG A 71 -10.40 7.40 -3.47
CA ARG A 71 -11.42 6.55 -4.08
C ARG A 71 -12.64 6.38 -3.16
N PRO A 72 -13.87 6.32 -3.70
CA PRO A 72 -15.10 6.48 -2.91
C PRO A 72 -15.26 5.54 -1.72
N ILE A 73 -14.84 4.28 -1.85
CA ILE A 73 -15.00 3.24 -0.82
C ILE A 73 -14.23 3.55 0.47
N LEU A 74 -13.22 4.42 0.43
CA LEU A 74 -12.42 4.82 1.61
C LEU A 74 -13.06 5.94 2.43
N HIS A 75 -14.09 6.60 1.88
CA HIS A 75 -14.80 7.70 2.52
C HIS A 75 -16.17 7.28 3.06
N VAL A 76 -16.53 6.01 2.92
CA VAL A 76 -17.76 5.45 3.48
C VAL A 76 -17.49 5.12 4.95
N VAL A 77 -17.90 6.02 5.84
CA VAL A 77 -18.01 5.77 7.28
C VAL A 77 -19.41 5.24 7.59
#